data_AF-A0A4R4LMI4-F1
#
_entry.id   AF-A0A4R4LMI4-F1
#
_cell.length_a   1.000
_cell.length_b   1.000
_cell.length_c   1.000
_cell.angle_alpha   90.00
_cell.angle_beta   90.00
_cell.angle_gamma   90.00
#
_symmetry.space_group_name_H-M   'P 1'
#
loop_
_entity.id
_entity.type
_entity.pdbx_description
1 polymer ?
#
loop_
_entity_poly.entity_id
_entity_poly.type
_entity_poly.pdbx_seq_one_letter_code
_entity_poly.pdbx_strand_id
1 'polypeptide(L)'
;MIRTWLAGTLVAATAVTGVALGTPASAADARIDPCEFANGTLTNLLTPRSLATHLAVASPYGAVRAAALTALNSPRGEIAVKEFIPAGWCQATTRAEQDAAMNDHIIARVLATHAYETSPWVWSAANAAKTASAAEKEYFVRFGLEEARAADQRARDEDGAHAAALRQYDRDYVATLRDTAQGEQVRLAAAWALRPGATDSDIVEFYTYAWARFGKLDVERFQLTTADQEMRWFAAVDRLKQSALEAQAAAETASGEAQKALQQQAADAWGQVAAGAAPSASGWLAAKQTADAQARQWAAVYQLALRQSGPNWKAMTKPARANRDSWERDARNARDRAAYWQQVVTDALAAEEHIRPDEI
;
A
#
# COMPACT_ATOMS: atom_id res chain seq x y z
N MET A 1 43.72 -45.03 25.22
CA MET A 1 45.06 -44.86 24.63
C MET A 1 45.40 -43.38 24.66
N ILE A 2 46.42 -43.06 25.45
CA ILE A 2 46.94 -41.72 25.74
C ILE A 2 47.93 -41.36 24.63
N ARG A 3 47.90 -40.11 24.14
CA ARG A 3 49.10 -39.40 23.65
C ARG A 3 48.93 -37.89 23.78
N THR A 4 49.45 -37.41 24.90
CA THR A 4 49.95 -36.07 25.20
C THR A 4 51.11 -35.68 24.27
N TRP A 5 51.21 -34.40 23.92
CA TRP A 5 52.50 -33.69 23.78
C TRP A 5 52.34 -32.22 24.24
N LEU A 6 53.30 -31.84 25.07
CA LEU A 6 53.57 -30.56 25.74
C LEU A 6 54.12 -29.51 24.75
N ALA A 7 53.68 -28.26 24.83
CA ALA A 7 54.31 -27.10 25.51
C ALA A 7 55.45 -26.42 24.74
N GLY A 8 55.40 -25.09 24.71
CA GLY A 8 56.45 -24.24 24.17
C GLY A 8 56.09 -22.75 24.22
N THR A 9 56.09 -22.19 25.42
CA THR A 9 56.00 -20.74 25.69
C THR A 9 57.34 -20.08 25.33
N LEU A 10 57.32 -18.96 24.61
CA LEU A 10 58.41 -17.98 24.68
C LEU A 10 57.82 -16.56 24.70
N VAL A 11 58.04 -15.90 25.84
CA VAL A 11 57.76 -14.50 26.09
C VAL A 11 58.97 -13.69 25.61
N ALA A 12 58.74 -12.70 24.75
CA ALA A 12 59.67 -11.61 24.53
C ALA A 12 58.91 -10.30 24.72
N ALA A 13 59.13 -9.69 25.87
CA ALA A 13 58.67 -8.34 26.20
C ALA A 13 59.70 -7.34 25.65
N THR A 14 59.33 -6.61 24.60
CA THR A 14 60.04 -5.39 24.18
C THR A 14 59.12 -4.20 24.45
N ALA A 15 59.50 -3.40 25.43
CA ALA A 15 58.93 -2.09 25.71
C ALA A 15 59.23 -1.16 24.52
N VAL A 16 58.19 -0.75 23.81
CA VAL A 16 58.25 0.39 22.88
C VAL A 16 57.54 1.56 23.55
N THR A 17 58.36 2.56 23.84
CA THR A 17 58.04 3.91 24.28
C THR A 17 56.96 4.55 23.40
N GLY A 18 56.06 5.29 24.07
CA GLY A 18 54.93 5.95 23.46
C GLY A 18 55.29 6.86 22.29
N VAL A 19 54.63 6.62 21.17
CA VAL A 19 54.18 7.67 20.27
C VAL A 19 52.67 7.64 20.35
N ALA A 20 52.08 8.69 20.91
CA ALA A 20 50.66 8.97 20.72
C ALA A 20 50.47 9.28 19.23
N LEU A 21 50.36 8.25 18.40
CA LEU A 21 49.71 8.35 17.12
C LEU A 21 48.27 8.68 17.48
N GLY A 22 47.92 9.97 17.37
CA GLY A 22 46.52 10.38 17.38
C GLY A 22 45.79 9.40 16.48
N THR A 23 44.76 8.76 17.04
CA THR A 23 43.79 8.03 16.24
C THR A 23 43.48 8.91 15.04
N PRO A 24 43.71 8.47 13.79
CA PRO A 24 43.13 9.19 12.69
C PRO A 24 41.65 9.23 13.05
N ALA A 25 41.14 10.45 13.28
CA ALA A 25 39.71 10.66 13.32
C ALA A 25 39.22 9.92 12.08
N SER A 26 38.39 8.90 12.30
CA SER A 26 37.62 8.30 11.22
C SER A 26 37.00 9.50 10.53
N ALA A 27 37.51 9.82 9.33
CA ALA A 27 36.83 10.71 8.44
C ALA A 27 35.54 9.96 8.17
N ALA A 28 34.51 10.25 8.98
CA ALA A 28 33.15 9.91 8.65
C ALA A 28 33.01 10.37 7.21
N ASP A 29 32.84 9.41 6.30
CA ASP A 29 32.82 9.62 4.86
C ASP A 29 32.05 10.91 4.58
N ALA A 30 32.78 11.99 4.29
CA ALA A 30 32.20 13.22 3.81
C ALA A 30 31.75 12.89 2.39
N ARG A 31 30.61 12.18 2.29
CA ARG A 31 29.95 11.95 1.02
C ARG A 31 29.62 13.33 0.50
N ILE A 32 30.29 13.71 -0.58
CA ILE A 32 29.93 14.89 -1.34
C ILE A 32 28.47 14.67 -1.76
N ASP A 33 27.56 15.49 -1.25
CA ASP A 33 26.19 15.50 -1.71
C ASP A 33 26.21 15.94 -3.19
N PRO A 34 25.79 15.09 -4.15
CA PRO A 34 25.76 15.44 -5.56
C PRO A 34 24.89 16.68 -5.85
N CYS A 35 23.89 16.93 -5.00
CA CYS A 35 23.02 18.09 -5.07
C CYS A 35 23.63 19.33 -4.42
N GLU A 36 24.59 19.18 -3.52
CA GLU A 36 25.45 20.29 -3.05
C GLU A 36 26.55 20.61 -4.06
N PHE A 37 27.13 19.58 -4.72
CA PHE A 37 28.09 19.75 -5.81
C PHE A 37 27.48 20.52 -7.00
N ALA A 38 26.21 20.24 -7.31
CA ALA A 38 25.39 20.98 -8.27
C ALA A 38 25.32 22.49 -7.99
N ASN A 39 25.41 22.88 -6.71
CA ASN A 39 25.24 24.25 -6.23
C ASN A 39 26.57 25.03 -6.12
N GLY A 40 27.71 24.46 -6.57
CA GLY A 40 28.87 25.25 -7.02
C GLY A 40 30.12 25.29 -6.15
N THR A 41 30.28 24.42 -5.14
CA THR A 41 31.41 24.52 -4.19
C THR A 41 32.67 23.70 -4.54
N LEU A 42 32.61 22.74 -5.47
CA LEU A 42 33.66 21.71 -5.64
C LEU A 42 34.21 21.51 -7.07
N THR A 43 33.84 22.37 -8.04
CA THR A 43 34.20 22.21 -9.46
C THR A 43 35.66 22.43 -9.83
N ASN A 44 36.54 22.78 -8.86
CA ASN A 44 37.92 23.19 -9.13
C ASN A 44 38.97 22.06 -9.03
N LEU A 45 38.57 20.84 -8.63
CA LEU A 45 39.51 19.76 -8.31
C LEU A 45 39.54 18.59 -9.33
N LEU A 46 38.52 18.43 -10.16
CA LEU A 46 38.43 17.35 -11.16
C LEU A 46 37.77 17.85 -12.44
N THR A 47 38.20 17.35 -13.61
CA THR A 47 37.49 17.66 -14.86
C THR A 47 36.11 16.99 -14.88
N PRO A 48 35.08 17.61 -15.46
CA PRO A 48 33.76 16.99 -15.58
C PRO A 48 33.79 15.61 -16.25
N ARG A 49 34.66 15.42 -17.25
CA ARG A 49 34.83 14.14 -17.95
C ARG A 49 35.46 13.05 -17.09
N SER A 50 36.50 13.38 -16.32
CA SER A 50 37.12 12.41 -15.40
C SER A 50 36.15 11.99 -14.31
N LEU A 51 35.33 12.91 -13.79
CA LEU A 51 34.30 12.62 -12.81
C LEU A 51 33.18 11.74 -13.40
N ALA A 52 32.67 12.07 -14.60
CA ALA A 52 31.67 11.25 -15.28
C ALA A 52 32.20 9.83 -15.59
N THR A 53 33.46 9.70 -16.00
CA THR A 53 34.10 8.39 -16.23
C THR A 53 34.20 7.57 -14.95
N HIS A 54 34.58 8.20 -13.85
CA HIS A 54 34.61 7.56 -12.54
C HIS A 54 33.20 7.09 -12.11
N LEU A 55 32.18 7.94 -12.25
CA LEU A 55 30.79 7.61 -11.93
C LEU A 55 30.23 6.46 -12.79
N ALA A 56 30.62 6.39 -14.07
CA ALA A 56 30.22 5.31 -14.98
C ALA A 56 30.72 3.93 -14.54
N VAL A 57 31.87 3.86 -13.86
CA VAL A 57 32.51 2.60 -13.46
C VAL A 57 32.27 2.28 -11.98
N ALA A 58 32.42 3.27 -11.10
CA ALA A 58 32.53 3.05 -9.66
C ALA A 58 31.24 3.36 -8.88
N SER A 59 30.24 4.00 -9.49
CA SER A 59 29.00 4.31 -8.76
C SER A 59 28.28 3.02 -8.37
N PRO A 60 27.82 2.87 -7.11
CA PRO A 60 27.05 1.70 -6.70
C PRO A 60 25.67 1.63 -7.37
N TYR A 61 25.16 2.76 -7.87
CA TYR A 61 23.83 2.86 -8.46
C TYR A 61 23.85 2.68 -9.99
N GLY A 62 23.06 1.74 -10.49
CA GLY A 62 22.94 1.48 -11.93
C GLY A 62 22.46 2.69 -12.73
N ALA A 63 21.50 3.45 -12.20
CA ALA A 63 20.97 4.65 -12.85
C ALA A 63 22.04 5.76 -13.01
N VAL A 64 22.92 5.94 -12.02
CA VAL A 64 24.03 6.91 -12.09
C VAL A 64 25.07 6.44 -13.10
N ARG A 65 25.42 5.14 -13.13
CA ARG A 65 26.33 4.58 -14.16
C ARG A 65 25.77 4.79 -15.57
N ALA A 66 24.48 4.48 -15.78
CA ALA A 66 23.81 4.63 -17.07
C ALA A 66 23.72 6.09 -17.52
N ALA A 67 23.39 7.01 -16.61
CA ALA A 67 23.34 8.45 -16.91
C ALA A 67 24.73 9.00 -17.26
N ALA A 68 25.77 8.59 -16.54
CA ALA A 68 27.15 8.96 -16.84
C ALA A 68 27.61 8.42 -18.20
N LEU A 69 27.33 7.14 -18.52
CA LEU A 69 27.60 6.56 -19.85
C LEU A 69 26.84 7.29 -20.97
N THR A 70 25.60 7.68 -20.72
CA THR A 70 24.80 8.45 -21.68
C THR A 70 25.42 9.81 -21.96
N ALA A 71 25.90 10.51 -20.92
CA ALA A 71 26.59 11.78 -21.08
C ALA A 71 27.92 11.63 -21.83
N LEU A 72 28.71 10.59 -21.50
CA LEU A 72 30.00 10.30 -22.14
C LEU A 72 29.89 9.92 -23.62
N ASN A 73 28.80 9.23 -23.99
CA ASN A 73 28.53 8.75 -25.35
C ASN A 73 27.63 9.71 -26.17
N SER A 74 27.23 10.85 -25.59
CA SER A 74 26.34 11.79 -26.25
C SER A 74 27.02 12.43 -27.46
N PRO A 75 26.31 12.58 -28.60
CA PRO A 75 26.84 13.28 -29.77
C PRO A 75 27.11 14.77 -29.52
N ARG A 76 26.59 15.33 -28.41
CA ARG A 76 26.90 16.70 -27.95
C ARG A 76 28.28 16.81 -27.27
N GLY A 77 29.00 15.69 -27.10
CA GLY A 77 30.37 15.66 -26.59
C GLY A 77 30.51 16.27 -25.19
N GLU A 78 31.56 17.07 -24.99
CA GLU A 78 31.87 17.70 -23.70
C GLU A 78 30.74 18.59 -23.13
N ILE A 79 29.84 19.08 -23.98
CA ILE A 79 28.70 19.88 -23.51
C ILE A 79 27.75 19.01 -22.65
N ALA A 80 27.47 17.79 -23.09
CA ALA A 80 26.60 16.87 -22.33
C ALA A 80 27.23 16.45 -21.00
N VAL A 81 28.56 16.28 -20.97
CA VAL A 81 29.31 15.97 -19.74
C VAL A 81 29.29 17.16 -18.77
N LYS A 82 29.46 18.38 -19.27
CA LYS A 82 29.41 19.62 -18.47
C LYS A 82 28.01 19.91 -17.91
N GLU A 83 26.95 19.52 -18.61
CA GLU A 83 25.57 19.63 -18.13
C GLU A 83 25.20 18.50 -17.14
N PHE A 84 25.72 17.30 -17.36
CA PHE A 84 25.45 16.15 -16.50
C PHE A 84 25.99 16.35 -15.08
N ILE A 85 27.22 16.83 -14.93
CA ILE A 85 27.86 16.95 -13.60
C ILE A 85 27.09 17.86 -12.61
N PRO A 86 26.67 19.08 -12.96
CA PRO A 86 25.97 19.96 -12.03
C PRO A 86 24.47 19.71 -11.91
N ALA A 87 23.82 18.94 -12.80
CA ALA A 87 22.37 18.74 -12.72
C ALA A 87 21.96 17.27 -12.88
N GLY A 88 22.47 16.62 -13.92
CA GLY A 88 22.16 15.21 -14.21
C GLY A 88 22.64 14.24 -13.14
N TRP A 89 23.74 14.52 -12.45
CA TRP A 89 24.28 13.65 -11.39
C TRP A 89 23.42 13.69 -10.13
N CYS A 90 23.03 14.88 -9.65
CA CYS A 90 22.08 15.03 -8.55
C CYS A 90 20.76 14.32 -8.87
N GLN A 91 20.17 14.59 -10.03
CA GLN A 91 18.90 13.95 -10.44
C GLN A 91 19.01 12.42 -10.53
N ALA A 92 20.08 11.90 -11.13
CA ALA A 92 20.31 10.47 -11.22
C ALA A 92 20.54 9.83 -9.84
N THR A 93 21.16 10.55 -8.90
CA THR A 93 21.37 10.07 -7.52
C THR A 93 20.06 10.08 -6.74
N THR A 94 19.28 11.17 -6.75
CA THR A 94 17.97 11.22 -6.08
C THR A 94 17.05 10.12 -6.60
N ARG A 95 17.01 9.91 -7.92
CA ARG A 95 16.24 8.82 -8.50
C ARG A 95 16.76 7.46 -8.06
N ALA A 96 18.08 7.26 -8.04
CA ALA A 96 18.66 6.00 -7.58
C ALA A 96 18.36 5.70 -6.10
N GLU A 97 18.30 6.72 -5.24
CA GLU A 97 17.91 6.58 -3.84
C GLU A 97 16.43 6.22 -3.68
N GLN A 98 15.56 6.83 -4.48
CA GLN A 98 14.14 6.46 -4.53
C GLN A 98 13.95 5.02 -5.03
N ASP A 99 14.67 4.63 -6.08
CA ASP A 99 14.65 3.27 -6.62
C ASP A 99 15.21 2.27 -5.59
N ALA A 100 16.27 2.63 -4.86
CA ALA A 100 16.83 1.80 -3.79
C ALA A 100 15.83 1.59 -2.64
N ALA A 101 15.14 2.65 -2.20
CA ALA A 101 14.10 2.57 -1.19
C ALA A 101 12.91 1.70 -1.67
N MET A 102 12.54 1.81 -2.95
CA MET A 102 11.52 0.96 -3.55
C MET A 102 11.98 -0.51 -3.60
N ASN A 103 13.22 -0.77 -3.98
CA ASN A 103 13.78 -2.12 -4.01
C ASN A 103 13.79 -2.76 -2.62
N ASP A 104 14.17 -2.01 -1.57
CA ASP A 104 14.09 -2.46 -0.18
C ASP A 104 12.65 -2.80 0.23
N HIS A 105 11.69 -1.96 -0.16
CA HIS A 105 10.28 -2.23 0.06
C HIS A 105 9.79 -3.49 -0.68
N ILE A 106 10.22 -3.70 -1.92
CA ILE A 106 9.89 -4.91 -2.71
C ILE A 106 10.49 -6.15 -2.03
N ILE A 107 11.77 -6.13 -1.64
CA ILE A 107 12.43 -7.25 -0.97
C ILE A 107 11.75 -7.58 0.36
N ALA A 108 11.47 -6.57 1.17
CA ALA A 108 10.74 -6.75 2.44
C ALA A 108 9.36 -7.36 2.19
N ARG A 109 8.66 -6.93 1.13
CA ARG A 109 7.39 -7.52 0.72
C ARG A 109 7.57 -8.96 0.25
N VAL A 110 8.58 -9.31 -0.54
CA VAL A 110 8.82 -10.71 -0.95
C VAL A 110 9.00 -11.61 0.28
N LEU A 111 9.83 -11.20 1.24
CA LEU A 111 10.04 -11.95 2.49
C LEU A 111 8.78 -12.09 3.35
N ALA A 112 7.90 -11.07 3.34
CA ALA A 112 6.64 -11.12 4.06
C ALA A 112 5.60 -12.05 3.41
N THR A 113 5.80 -12.44 2.14
CA THR A 113 4.79 -13.09 1.29
C THR A 113 5.16 -14.49 0.84
N HIS A 114 6.45 -14.81 0.87
CA HIS A 114 6.98 -16.10 0.46
C HIS A 114 7.67 -16.69 1.68
N ALA A 115 6.98 -17.54 2.43
CA ALA A 115 7.58 -18.23 3.58
C ALA A 115 8.53 -19.34 3.09
N TYR A 116 9.59 -19.61 3.85
CA TYR A 116 10.59 -20.63 3.49
C TYR A 116 9.96 -22.00 3.25
N GLU A 117 8.92 -22.36 4.00
CA GLU A 117 8.21 -23.63 3.88
C GLU A 117 7.42 -23.77 2.56
N THR A 118 7.12 -22.66 1.90
CA THR A 118 6.24 -22.62 0.72
C THR A 118 6.96 -22.21 -0.56
N SER A 119 8.05 -21.48 -0.42
CA SER A 119 8.85 -20.92 -1.54
C SER A 119 10.29 -20.74 -1.06
N PRO A 120 11.00 -21.85 -0.76
CA PRO A 120 12.33 -21.81 -0.16
C PRO A 120 13.34 -21.05 -1.02
N TRP A 121 13.27 -21.17 -2.35
CA TRP A 121 14.20 -20.48 -3.25
C TRP A 121 13.92 -18.98 -3.31
N VAL A 122 12.64 -18.56 -3.41
CA VAL A 122 12.27 -17.15 -3.36
C VAL A 122 12.61 -16.53 -2.00
N TRP A 123 12.30 -17.21 -0.89
CA TRP A 123 12.64 -16.72 0.45
C TRP A 123 14.15 -16.58 0.61
N SER A 124 14.92 -17.58 0.18
CA SER A 124 16.38 -17.56 0.28
C SER A 124 17.00 -16.43 -0.55
N ALA A 125 16.56 -16.26 -1.80
CA ALA A 125 17.03 -15.19 -2.68
C ALA A 125 16.68 -13.80 -2.13
N ALA A 126 15.45 -13.61 -1.63
CA ALA A 126 15.04 -12.35 -1.03
C ALA A 126 15.79 -12.08 0.30
N ASN A 127 16.06 -13.11 1.09
CA ASN A 127 16.80 -12.98 2.36
C ASN A 127 18.26 -12.62 2.11
N ALA A 128 18.88 -13.19 1.06
CA ALA A 128 20.20 -12.79 0.60
C ALA A 128 20.22 -11.34 0.10
N ALA A 129 19.21 -10.94 -0.70
CA ALA A 129 19.11 -9.58 -1.24
C ALA A 129 18.91 -8.52 -0.14
N LYS A 130 18.26 -8.85 0.98
CA LYS A 130 17.99 -7.91 2.09
C LYS A 130 19.24 -7.21 2.61
N THR A 131 20.35 -7.92 2.72
CA THR A 131 21.63 -7.41 3.23
C THR A 131 22.64 -7.11 2.11
N ALA A 132 22.23 -7.23 0.84
CA ALA A 132 23.11 -7.06 -0.31
C ALA A 132 23.32 -5.57 -0.67
N SER A 133 24.26 -5.32 -1.59
CA SER A 133 24.51 -3.99 -2.15
C SER A 133 23.32 -3.48 -2.99
N ALA A 134 23.26 -2.18 -3.25
CA ALA A 134 22.18 -1.58 -4.05
C ALA A 134 22.05 -2.19 -5.45
N ALA A 135 23.18 -2.54 -6.10
CA ALA A 135 23.19 -3.18 -7.41
C ALA A 135 22.65 -4.61 -7.36
N GLU A 136 22.98 -5.37 -6.32
CA GLU A 136 22.47 -6.74 -6.13
C GLU A 136 20.97 -6.74 -5.79
N LYS A 137 20.50 -5.75 -5.03
CA LYS A 137 19.07 -5.53 -4.78
C LYS A 137 18.32 -5.20 -6.07
N GLU A 138 18.87 -4.33 -6.91
CA GLU A 138 18.30 -4.03 -8.23
C GLU A 138 18.25 -5.29 -9.12
N TYR A 139 19.33 -6.08 -9.15
CA TYR A 139 19.37 -7.34 -9.90
C TYR A 139 18.28 -8.31 -9.42
N PHE A 140 18.14 -8.48 -8.10
CA PHE A 140 17.12 -9.34 -7.52
C PHE A 140 15.71 -8.90 -7.96
N VAL A 141 15.40 -7.60 -7.84
CA VAL A 141 14.08 -7.08 -8.20
C VAL A 141 13.79 -7.22 -9.70
N ARG A 142 14.80 -7.03 -10.55
CA ARG A 142 14.61 -7.08 -12.02
C ARG A 142 14.60 -8.49 -12.59
N PHE A 143 15.40 -9.40 -12.03
CA PHE A 143 15.65 -10.72 -12.61
C PHE A 143 15.60 -11.82 -11.56
N GLY A 144 16.29 -11.64 -10.43
CA GLY A 144 16.49 -12.71 -9.44
C GLY A 144 15.20 -13.24 -8.79
N LEU A 145 14.16 -12.42 -8.66
CA LEU A 145 12.86 -12.86 -8.15
C LEU A 145 12.21 -13.90 -9.08
N GLU A 146 12.21 -13.66 -10.39
CA GLU A 146 11.64 -14.58 -11.37
C GLU A 146 12.50 -15.85 -11.52
N GLU A 147 13.83 -15.72 -11.45
CA GLU A 147 14.74 -16.87 -11.41
C GLU A 147 14.47 -17.78 -10.21
N ALA A 148 14.26 -17.18 -9.04
CA ALA A 148 13.94 -17.91 -7.81
C ALA A 148 12.54 -18.57 -7.87
N ARG A 149 11.54 -17.89 -8.44
CA ARG A 149 10.21 -18.46 -8.68
C ARG A 149 10.27 -19.68 -9.59
N ALA A 150 11.07 -19.61 -10.66
CA ALA A 150 11.27 -20.74 -11.57
C ALA A 150 11.96 -21.92 -10.87
N ALA A 151 12.87 -21.67 -9.93
CA ALA A 151 13.50 -22.73 -9.13
C ALA A 151 12.51 -23.39 -8.16
N ASP A 152 11.69 -22.60 -7.45
CA ASP A 152 10.60 -23.13 -6.61
C ASP A 152 9.59 -23.93 -7.43
N GLN A 153 9.28 -23.51 -8.66
CA GLN A 153 8.41 -24.26 -9.56
C GLN A 153 8.99 -25.63 -9.92
N ARG A 154 10.25 -25.69 -10.38
CA ARG A 154 10.91 -26.95 -10.75
C ARG A 154 10.92 -27.95 -9.59
N ALA A 155 11.28 -27.49 -8.39
CA ALA A 155 11.28 -28.34 -7.20
C ALA A 155 9.89 -28.94 -6.89
N ARG A 156 8.82 -28.16 -7.11
CA ARG A 156 7.43 -28.60 -6.89
C ARG A 156 6.90 -29.53 -7.98
N ASP A 157 7.42 -29.41 -9.21
CA ASP A 157 7.06 -30.28 -10.32
C ASP A 157 7.66 -31.70 -10.14
N GLU A 158 8.81 -31.79 -9.47
CA GLU A 158 9.48 -33.05 -9.14
C GLU A 158 8.74 -33.87 -8.04
N ASP A 159 7.90 -33.23 -7.22
CA ASP A 159 7.17 -33.84 -6.09
C ASP A 159 5.90 -34.67 -6.47
N GLY A 160 5.48 -34.69 -7.73
CA GLY A 160 4.54 -35.71 -8.28
C GLY A 160 3.02 -35.42 -8.26
N ALA A 161 2.21 -36.49 -8.47
CA ALA A 161 0.81 -36.42 -8.93
C ALA A 161 -0.26 -36.07 -7.87
N HIS A 162 -0.04 -36.41 -6.59
CA HIS A 162 -0.97 -36.01 -5.52
C HIS A 162 -0.94 -34.50 -5.28
N ALA A 163 0.25 -33.90 -5.40
CA ALA A 163 0.43 -32.46 -5.37
C ALA A 163 -0.29 -31.78 -6.56
N ALA A 164 -0.30 -32.40 -7.74
CA ALA A 164 -1.01 -31.87 -8.91
C ALA A 164 -2.54 -31.76 -8.72
N ALA A 165 -3.19 -32.75 -8.09
CA ALA A 165 -4.62 -32.72 -7.82
C ALA A 165 -5.03 -31.64 -6.80
N LEU A 166 -4.23 -31.46 -5.73
CA LEU A 166 -4.43 -30.37 -4.78
C LEU A 166 -4.22 -28.99 -5.43
N ARG A 167 -3.27 -28.87 -6.37
CA ARG A 167 -3.03 -27.64 -7.14
C ARG A 167 -4.17 -27.30 -8.09
N GLN A 168 -4.80 -28.31 -8.70
CA GLN A 168 -5.98 -28.07 -9.54
C GLN A 168 -7.15 -27.54 -8.71
N TYR A 169 -7.40 -28.12 -7.52
CA TYR A 169 -8.45 -27.64 -6.63
C TYR A 169 -8.23 -26.17 -6.22
N ASP A 170 -6.99 -25.79 -5.88
CA ASP A 170 -6.64 -24.41 -5.55
C ASP A 170 -6.88 -23.48 -6.75
N ARG A 171 -6.49 -23.88 -7.96
CA ARG A 171 -6.76 -23.11 -9.19
C ARG A 171 -8.25 -22.93 -9.46
N ASP A 172 -9.03 -23.99 -9.30
CA ASP A 172 -10.49 -23.95 -9.52
C ASP A 172 -11.17 -23.01 -8.51
N TYR A 173 -10.67 -22.98 -7.27
CA TYR A 173 -11.15 -22.03 -6.28
C TYR A 173 -10.78 -20.58 -6.63
N VAL A 174 -9.54 -20.31 -7.09
CA VAL A 174 -9.17 -18.98 -7.58
C VAL A 174 -10.03 -18.57 -8.78
N ALA A 175 -10.36 -19.51 -9.67
CA ALA A 175 -11.25 -19.25 -10.81
C ALA A 175 -12.67 -18.89 -10.34
N THR A 176 -13.17 -19.61 -9.34
CA THR A 176 -14.44 -19.26 -8.69
C THR A 176 -14.39 -17.85 -8.11
N LEU A 177 -13.31 -17.48 -7.39
CA LEU A 177 -13.17 -16.14 -6.84
C LEU A 177 -13.11 -15.05 -7.91
N ARG A 178 -12.43 -15.28 -9.03
CA ARG A 178 -12.41 -14.35 -10.18
C ARG A 178 -13.82 -14.00 -10.64
N ASP A 179 -14.69 -15.01 -10.70
CA ASP A 179 -16.02 -14.87 -11.29
C ASP A 179 -17.07 -14.42 -10.29
N THR A 180 -16.98 -14.86 -9.02
CA THR A 180 -18.06 -14.71 -8.05
C THR A 180 -17.72 -13.87 -6.82
N ALA A 181 -16.46 -13.44 -6.63
CA ALA A 181 -16.14 -12.66 -5.44
C ALA A 181 -16.83 -11.27 -5.48
N GLN A 182 -17.41 -10.87 -4.36
CA GLN A 182 -18.09 -9.57 -4.26
C GLN A 182 -17.09 -8.40 -4.28
N GLY A 183 -15.87 -8.61 -3.78
CA GLY A 183 -14.78 -7.64 -3.83
C GLY A 183 -14.19 -7.51 -5.23
N GLU A 184 -14.20 -6.31 -5.80
CA GLU A 184 -13.64 -6.04 -7.12
C GLU A 184 -12.13 -6.28 -7.14
N GLN A 185 -11.42 -5.85 -6.08
CA GLN A 185 -9.98 -6.01 -5.98
C GLN A 185 -9.62 -7.50 -5.83
N VAL A 186 -10.37 -8.26 -5.04
CA VAL A 186 -10.18 -9.73 -4.96
C VAL A 186 -10.41 -10.40 -6.32
N ARG A 187 -11.44 -10.01 -7.09
CA ARG A 187 -11.66 -10.54 -8.45
C ARG A 187 -10.49 -10.23 -9.39
N LEU A 188 -9.98 -8.99 -9.34
CA LEU A 188 -8.83 -8.58 -10.15
C LEU A 188 -7.56 -9.35 -9.78
N ALA A 189 -7.30 -9.57 -8.49
CA ALA A 189 -6.18 -10.38 -8.02
C ALA A 189 -6.30 -11.83 -8.49
N ALA A 190 -7.50 -12.40 -8.44
CA ALA A 190 -7.76 -13.76 -8.91
C ALA A 190 -7.61 -13.87 -10.44
N ALA A 191 -8.10 -12.88 -11.18
CA ALA A 191 -7.89 -12.79 -12.64
C ALA A 191 -6.41 -12.72 -12.99
N TRP A 192 -5.63 -11.93 -12.24
CA TRP A 192 -4.19 -11.81 -12.44
C TRP A 192 -3.44 -13.11 -12.14
N ALA A 193 -3.81 -13.82 -11.08
CA ALA A 193 -3.22 -15.12 -10.72
C ALA A 193 -3.52 -16.22 -11.76
N LEU A 194 -4.55 -16.01 -12.60
CA LEU A 194 -4.96 -16.92 -13.68
C LEU A 194 -4.67 -16.39 -15.08
N ARG A 195 -3.84 -15.34 -15.20
CA ARG A 195 -3.50 -14.74 -16.50
C ARG A 195 -2.82 -15.75 -17.43
N PRO A 196 -2.85 -15.53 -18.76
CA PRO A 196 -2.07 -16.35 -19.69
C PRO A 196 -0.59 -16.41 -19.29
N GLY A 197 -0.04 -17.62 -19.20
CA GLY A 197 1.33 -17.85 -18.74
C GLY A 197 1.51 -17.92 -17.21
N ALA A 198 0.43 -17.86 -16.42
CA ALA A 198 0.49 -18.04 -14.97
C ALA A 198 0.93 -19.47 -14.59
N THR A 199 1.70 -19.55 -13.50
CA THR A 199 2.28 -20.77 -12.95
C THR A 199 1.65 -21.14 -11.61
N ASP A 200 2.04 -22.26 -10.99
CA ASP A 200 1.57 -22.62 -9.65
C ASP A 200 2.09 -21.61 -8.61
N SER A 201 3.24 -20.99 -8.86
CA SER A 201 3.78 -19.92 -8.00
C SER A 201 2.86 -18.71 -7.92
N ASP A 202 2.17 -18.35 -9.01
CA ASP A 202 1.20 -17.24 -9.01
C ASP A 202 -0.03 -17.56 -8.15
N ILE A 203 -0.44 -18.82 -8.13
CA ILE A 203 -1.53 -19.30 -7.26
C ILE A 203 -1.08 -19.25 -5.81
N VAL A 204 0.13 -19.74 -5.50
CA VAL A 204 0.67 -19.66 -4.13
C VAL A 204 0.76 -18.20 -3.67
N GLU A 205 1.31 -17.29 -4.48
CA GLU A 205 1.37 -15.85 -4.15
C GLU A 205 -0.03 -15.25 -3.92
N PHE A 206 -1.02 -15.69 -4.70
CA PHE A 206 -2.39 -15.26 -4.48
C PHE A 206 -2.88 -15.64 -3.08
N TYR A 207 -2.72 -16.91 -2.68
CA TYR A 207 -3.15 -17.40 -1.38
C TYR A 207 -2.37 -16.78 -0.20
N THR A 208 -1.06 -16.63 -0.35
CA THR A 208 -0.19 -16.14 0.73
C THR A 208 -0.24 -14.63 0.90
N TYR A 209 -0.57 -13.88 -0.16
CA TYR A 209 -0.53 -12.43 -0.12
C TYR A 209 -1.63 -11.71 -0.89
N ALA A 210 -1.74 -11.93 -2.20
CA ALA A 210 -2.54 -11.05 -3.05
C ALA A 210 -4.00 -11.05 -2.58
N TRP A 211 -4.56 -12.21 -2.27
CA TRP A 211 -5.91 -12.33 -1.77
C TRP A 211 -6.18 -11.48 -0.51
N ALA A 212 -5.30 -11.56 0.48
CA ALA A 212 -5.43 -10.80 1.73
C ALA A 212 -5.28 -9.29 1.50
N ARG A 213 -4.29 -8.88 0.70
CA ARG A 213 -4.01 -7.47 0.41
C ARG A 213 -5.13 -6.83 -0.40
N PHE A 214 -5.61 -7.50 -1.44
CA PHE A 214 -6.69 -6.99 -2.27
C PHE A 214 -8.03 -7.02 -1.53
N GLY A 215 -8.28 -8.00 -0.66
CA GLY A 215 -9.41 -7.96 0.28
C GLY A 215 -9.37 -6.74 1.20
N LYS A 216 -8.20 -6.35 1.69
CA LYS A 216 -8.02 -5.11 2.45
C LYS A 216 -8.27 -3.87 1.59
N LEU A 217 -7.82 -3.87 0.33
CA LEU A 217 -8.08 -2.75 -0.60
C LEU A 217 -9.58 -2.58 -0.89
N ASP A 218 -10.35 -3.67 -0.97
CA ASP A 218 -11.81 -3.59 -1.10
C ASP A 218 -12.45 -2.88 0.12
N VAL A 219 -11.99 -3.19 1.34
CA VAL A 219 -12.42 -2.49 2.57
C VAL A 219 -12.02 -1.02 2.52
N GLU A 220 -10.74 -0.72 2.24
CA GLU A 220 -10.22 0.65 2.18
C GLU A 220 -10.99 1.49 1.14
N ARG A 221 -11.28 0.93 -0.04
CA ARG A 221 -12.08 1.60 -1.08
C ARG A 221 -13.52 1.85 -0.64
N PHE A 222 -14.16 0.88 0.00
CA PHE A 222 -15.52 1.05 0.55
C PHE A 222 -15.56 2.18 1.59
N GLN A 223 -14.60 2.20 2.51
CA GLN A 223 -14.50 3.23 3.54
C GLN A 223 -14.28 4.61 2.95
N LEU A 224 -13.38 4.74 1.97
CA LEU A 224 -13.15 6.01 1.27
C LEU A 224 -14.40 6.50 0.54
N THR A 225 -15.08 5.62 -0.19
CA THR A 225 -16.26 5.98 -0.97
C THR A 225 -17.42 6.40 -0.06
N THR A 226 -17.65 5.67 1.03
CA THR A 226 -18.73 6.00 1.98
C THR A 226 -18.41 7.25 2.79
N ALA A 227 -17.16 7.49 3.16
CA ALA A 227 -16.74 8.72 3.83
C ALA A 227 -16.88 9.96 2.93
N ASP A 228 -16.46 9.89 1.66
CA ASP A 228 -16.65 10.99 0.71
C ASP A 228 -18.13 11.31 0.51
N GLN A 229 -18.96 10.28 0.33
CA GLN A 229 -20.40 10.44 0.17
C GLN A 229 -21.06 11.06 1.43
N GLU A 230 -20.64 10.65 2.62
CA GLU A 230 -21.10 11.22 3.90
C GLU A 230 -20.79 12.71 4.01
N MET A 231 -19.57 13.12 3.64
CA MET A 231 -19.19 14.54 3.68
C MET A 231 -20.03 15.39 2.72
N ARG A 232 -20.35 14.85 1.54
CA ARG A 232 -21.24 15.52 0.58
C ARG A 232 -22.66 15.68 1.13
N TRP A 233 -23.18 14.65 1.79
CA TRP A 233 -24.48 14.72 2.44
C TRP A 233 -24.52 15.74 3.58
N PHE A 234 -23.50 15.75 4.45
CA PHE A 234 -23.39 16.76 5.51
C PHE A 234 -23.36 18.18 4.95
N ALA A 235 -22.51 18.46 3.96
CA ALA A 235 -22.40 19.80 3.37
C ALA A 235 -23.69 20.24 2.65
N ALA A 236 -24.46 19.31 2.10
CA ALA A 236 -25.76 19.61 1.50
C ALA A 236 -26.81 19.94 2.56
N VAL A 237 -26.94 19.08 3.58
CA VAL A 237 -27.96 19.23 4.62
C VAL A 237 -27.67 20.39 5.56
N ASP A 238 -26.40 20.66 5.87
CA ASP A 238 -26.01 21.82 6.69
C ASP A 238 -26.44 23.15 6.05
N ARG A 239 -26.23 23.30 4.72
CA ARG A 239 -26.70 24.49 3.99
C ARG A 239 -28.22 24.63 3.99
N LEU A 240 -28.94 23.53 3.79
CA LEU A 240 -30.41 23.53 3.85
C LEU A 240 -30.89 23.90 5.26
N LYS A 241 -30.23 23.38 6.29
CA LYS A 241 -30.57 23.66 7.69
C LYS A 241 -30.32 25.12 8.05
N GLN A 242 -29.21 25.71 7.60
CA GLN A 242 -28.94 27.15 7.77
C GLN A 242 -30.05 27.98 7.12
N SER A 243 -30.44 27.67 5.89
CA SER A 243 -31.53 28.36 5.20
C SER A 243 -32.88 28.20 5.93
N ALA A 244 -33.18 27.02 6.48
CA ALA A 244 -34.40 26.79 7.25
C ALA A 244 -34.41 27.58 8.56
N LEU A 245 -33.28 27.65 9.26
CA LEU A 245 -33.13 28.45 10.48
C LEU A 245 -33.28 29.96 10.21
N GLU A 246 -32.71 30.46 9.12
CA GLU A 246 -32.88 31.86 8.71
C GLU A 246 -34.34 32.18 8.37
N ALA A 247 -35.02 31.30 7.62
CA ALA A 247 -36.44 31.45 7.30
C ALA A 247 -37.32 31.43 8.57
N GLN A 248 -37.01 30.53 9.51
CA GLN A 248 -37.70 30.47 10.80
C GLN A 248 -37.50 31.76 11.61
N ALA A 249 -36.27 32.26 11.74
CA ALA A 249 -36.00 33.51 12.45
C ALA A 249 -36.72 34.70 11.78
N ALA A 250 -36.80 34.74 10.46
CA ALA A 250 -37.58 35.76 9.75
C ALA A 250 -39.08 35.67 10.09
N ALA A 251 -39.65 34.47 10.14
CA ALA A 251 -41.04 34.25 10.54
C ALA A 251 -41.31 34.70 11.98
N GLU A 252 -40.39 34.42 12.92
CA GLU A 252 -40.50 34.80 14.33
C GLU A 252 -40.51 36.33 14.56
N THR A 253 -39.89 37.10 13.66
CA THR A 253 -39.84 38.57 13.75
C THR A 253 -41.00 39.28 13.04
N ALA A 254 -41.77 38.55 12.23
CA ALA A 254 -42.89 39.09 11.47
C ALA A 254 -44.20 39.06 12.27
N SER A 255 -45.24 39.74 11.76
CA SER A 255 -46.58 39.74 12.36
C SER A 255 -47.69 39.72 11.31
N GLY A 256 -48.88 39.29 11.71
CA GLY A 256 -50.08 39.29 10.87
C GLY A 256 -49.98 38.35 9.66
N GLU A 257 -50.46 38.77 8.50
CA GLU A 257 -50.42 37.96 7.27
C GLU A 257 -49.00 37.66 6.79
N ALA A 258 -48.06 38.60 7.00
CA ALA A 258 -46.65 38.40 6.65
C ALA A 258 -46.01 37.29 7.48
N GLN A 259 -46.39 37.15 8.76
CA GLN A 259 -45.93 36.05 9.61
C GLN A 259 -46.38 34.70 9.05
N LYS A 260 -47.65 34.56 8.67
CA LYS A 260 -48.18 33.31 8.11
C LYS A 260 -47.46 32.90 6.82
N ALA A 261 -47.19 33.86 5.93
CA ALA A 261 -46.45 33.60 4.70
C ALA A 261 -45.01 33.15 4.97
N LEU A 262 -44.32 33.79 5.92
CA LEU A 262 -42.95 33.41 6.30
C LEU A 262 -42.89 32.09 7.09
N GLN A 263 -43.92 31.78 7.88
CA GLN A 263 -44.08 30.47 8.53
C GLN A 263 -44.21 29.36 7.49
N GLN A 264 -45.02 29.57 6.44
CA GLN A 264 -45.10 28.61 5.35
C GLN A 264 -43.75 28.43 4.65
N GLN A 265 -43.02 29.53 4.37
CA GLN A 265 -41.69 29.45 3.77
C GLN A 265 -40.69 28.69 4.67
N ALA A 266 -40.73 28.91 5.98
CA ALA A 266 -39.89 28.20 6.94
C ALA A 266 -40.25 26.72 7.03
N ALA A 267 -41.54 26.37 7.01
CA ALA A 267 -42.01 24.99 6.94
C ALA A 267 -41.51 24.30 5.66
N ASP A 268 -41.67 24.94 4.50
CA ASP A 268 -41.18 24.43 3.22
C ASP A 268 -39.65 24.21 3.24
N ALA A 269 -38.90 25.11 3.87
CA ALA A 269 -37.44 24.99 4.01
C ALA A 269 -37.05 23.80 4.90
N TRP A 270 -37.76 23.54 6.00
CA TRP A 270 -37.57 22.34 6.82
C TRP A 270 -37.95 21.05 6.06
N GLY A 271 -39.01 21.09 5.26
CA GLY A 271 -39.36 19.97 4.35
C GLY A 271 -38.24 19.68 3.34
N GLN A 272 -37.54 20.71 2.85
CA GLN A 272 -36.36 20.53 1.99
C GLN A 272 -35.17 19.91 2.75
N VAL A 273 -34.97 20.24 4.03
CA VAL A 273 -33.96 19.56 4.87
C VAL A 273 -34.27 18.07 4.97
N ALA A 274 -35.52 17.71 5.26
CA ALA A 274 -35.95 16.31 5.33
C ALA A 274 -35.73 15.58 4.00
N ALA A 275 -36.18 16.19 2.88
CA ALA A 275 -36.00 15.63 1.54
C ALA A 275 -34.52 15.49 1.15
N GLY A 276 -33.67 16.44 1.55
CA GLY A 276 -32.23 16.42 1.31
C GLY A 276 -31.49 15.36 2.13
N ALA A 277 -31.98 15.04 3.34
CA ALA A 277 -31.39 14.05 4.25
C ALA A 277 -31.84 12.60 3.96
N ALA A 278 -33.02 12.39 3.38
CA ALA A 278 -33.55 11.04 3.11
C ALA A 278 -32.66 10.16 2.20
N PRO A 279 -32.01 10.67 1.13
CA PRO A 279 -31.05 9.91 0.34
C PRO A 279 -29.85 9.41 1.16
N SER A 280 -29.45 10.12 2.20
CA SER A 280 -28.34 9.72 3.08
C SER A 280 -28.69 8.49 3.90
N ALA A 281 -29.90 8.45 4.47
CA ALA A 281 -30.37 7.29 5.24
C ALA A 281 -30.45 6.03 4.37
N SER A 282 -31.05 6.14 3.18
CA SER A 282 -31.14 5.02 2.22
C SER A 282 -29.78 4.60 1.67
N GLY A 283 -28.88 5.54 1.41
CA GLY A 283 -27.51 5.27 0.99
C GLY A 283 -26.70 4.48 2.04
N TRP A 284 -26.83 4.83 3.32
CA TRP A 284 -26.20 4.07 4.40
C TRP A 284 -26.81 2.69 4.62
N LEU A 285 -28.11 2.51 4.38
CA LEU A 285 -28.73 1.18 4.38
C LEU A 285 -28.17 0.29 3.26
N ALA A 286 -27.97 0.83 2.06
CA ALA A 286 -27.32 0.11 0.97
C ALA A 286 -25.85 -0.22 1.28
N ALA A 287 -25.12 0.71 1.90
CA ALA A 287 -23.75 0.48 2.36
C ALA A 287 -23.69 -0.64 3.41
N LYS A 288 -24.63 -0.69 4.35
CA LYS A 288 -24.78 -1.78 5.32
C LYS A 288 -25.00 -3.12 4.62
N GLN A 289 -25.92 -3.19 3.65
CA GLN A 289 -26.19 -4.43 2.91
C GLN A 289 -24.94 -4.96 2.21
N THR A 290 -24.15 -4.06 1.61
CA THR A 290 -22.87 -4.39 0.97
C THR A 290 -21.87 -4.95 2.00
N ALA A 291 -21.71 -4.26 3.13
CA ALA A 291 -20.80 -4.70 4.19
C ALA A 291 -21.23 -6.05 4.81
N ASP A 292 -22.53 -6.27 5.02
CA ASP A 292 -23.07 -7.55 5.48
C ASP A 292 -22.80 -8.69 4.49
N ALA A 293 -22.97 -8.44 3.18
CA ALA A 293 -22.69 -9.42 2.14
C ALA A 293 -21.20 -9.80 2.10
N GLN A 294 -20.31 -8.82 2.20
CA GLN A 294 -18.87 -9.04 2.30
C GLN A 294 -18.52 -9.81 3.57
N ALA A 295 -19.03 -9.42 4.74
CA ALA A 295 -18.79 -10.12 5.99
C ALA A 295 -19.19 -11.61 5.91
N ARG A 296 -20.35 -11.92 5.31
CA ARG A 296 -20.79 -13.30 5.06
C ARG A 296 -19.86 -14.06 4.11
N GLN A 297 -19.43 -13.44 3.02
CA GLN A 297 -18.47 -14.08 2.10
C GLN A 297 -17.15 -14.40 2.82
N TRP A 298 -16.57 -13.45 3.55
CA TRP A 298 -15.32 -13.66 4.28
C TRP A 298 -15.46 -14.68 5.41
N ALA A 299 -16.63 -14.75 6.07
CA ALA A 299 -16.94 -15.82 7.00
C ALA A 299 -16.98 -17.20 6.32
N ALA A 300 -17.59 -17.31 5.13
CA ALA A 300 -17.60 -18.55 4.36
C ALA A 300 -16.19 -18.99 3.94
N VAL A 301 -15.34 -18.04 3.50
CA VAL A 301 -13.94 -18.35 3.17
C VAL A 301 -13.16 -18.76 4.41
N TYR A 302 -13.34 -18.10 5.54
CA TYR A 302 -12.72 -18.49 6.81
C TYR A 302 -13.09 -19.93 7.20
N GLN A 303 -14.36 -20.30 7.10
CA GLN A 303 -14.82 -21.67 7.40
C GLN A 303 -14.31 -22.69 6.38
N LEU A 304 -14.17 -22.32 5.11
CA LEU A 304 -13.54 -23.17 4.10
C LEU A 304 -12.07 -23.40 4.44
N ALA A 305 -11.31 -22.34 4.71
CA ALA A 305 -9.89 -22.41 5.05
C ALA A 305 -9.60 -23.26 6.30
N LEU A 306 -10.50 -23.27 7.29
CA LEU A 306 -10.38 -24.13 8.47
C LEU A 306 -10.56 -25.63 8.16
N ARG A 307 -11.30 -25.97 7.11
CA ARG A 307 -11.61 -27.37 6.74
C ARG A 307 -10.64 -27.95 5.72
N GLN A 308 -9.94 -27.08 4.99
CA GLN A 308 -8.97 -27.50 3.99
C GLN A 308 -7.59 -27.73 4.62
N SER A 309 -6.83 -28.66 4.04
CA SER A 309 -5.45 -28.92 4.40
C SER A 309 -4.50 -28.22 3.43
N GLY A 310 -3.23 -28.09 3.83
CA GLY A 310 -2.18 -27.52 3.01
C GLY A 310 -1.80 -26.07 3.37
N PRO A 311 -0.60 -25.64 2.96
CA PRO A 311 -0.03 -24.37 3.37
C PRO A 311 -0.80 -23.15 2.84
N ASN A 312 -1.35 -23.24 1.62
CA ASN A 312 -2.14 -22.18 0.98
C ASN A 312 -3.39 -21.81 1.79
N TRP A 313 -4.20 -22.81 2.14
CA TRP A 313 -5.41 -22.63 2.96
C TRP A 313 -5.09 -22.14 4.37
N LYS A 314 -4.02 -22.66 4.98
CA LYS A 314 -3.55 -22.20 6.30
C LYS A 314 -3.17 -20.72 6.27
N ALA A 315 -2.55 -20.24 5.19
CA ALA A 315 -2.19 -18.83 5.02
C ALA A 315 -3.41 -17.90 4.93
N MET A 316 -4.55 -18.40 4.43
CA MET A 316 -5.78 -17.61 4.33
C MET A 316 -6.51 -17.41 5.66
N THR A 317 -6.41 -18.35 6.61
CA THR A 317 -7.26 -18.37 7.81
C THR A 317 -7.24 -17.06 8.61
N LYS A 318 -6.05 -16.53 8.94
CA LYS A 318 -5.93 -15.29 9.72
C LYS A 318 -6.41 -14.05 8.94
N PRO A 319 -5.97 -13.83 7.68
CA PRO A 319 -6.52 -12.76 6.84
C PRO A 319 -8.02 -12.83 6.62
N ALA A 320 -8.58 -14.03 6.44
CA ALA A 320 -10.02 -14.23 6.24
C ALA A 320 -10.82 -13.69 7.42
N ARG A 321 -10.40 -14.07 8.64
CA ARG A 321 -10.98 -13.59 9.89
C ARG A 321 -10.84 -12.08 10.04
N ALA A 322 -9.66 -11.53 9.73
CA ALA A 322 -9.42 -10.09 9.85
C ALA A 322 -10.28 -9.26 8.89
N ASN A 323 -10.45 -9.71 7.65
CA ASN A 323 -11.33 -9.05 6.68
C ASN A 323 -12.81 -9.18 7.10
N ARG A 324 -13.25 -10.37 7.53
CA ARG A 324 -14.60 -10.54 8.11
C ARG A 324 -14.85 -9.55 9.24
N ASP A 325 -13.97 -9.51 10.24
CA ASP A 325 -14.11 -8.62 11.40
C ASP A 325 -14.15 -7.14 10.99
N SER A 326 -13.46 -6.78 9.89
CA SER A 326 -13.47 -5.41 9.35
C SER A 326 -14.79 -5.06 8.69
N TRP A 327 -15.30 -5.94 7.82
CA TRP A 327 -16.63 -5.76 7.21
C TRP A 327 -17.76 -5.76 8.23
N GLU A 328 -17.67 -6.57 9.29
CA GLU A 328 -18.63 -6.53 10.40
C GLU A 328 -18.61 -5.20 11.17
N ARG A 329 -17.42 -4.59 11.35
CA ARG A 329 -17.34 -3.24 11.92
C ARG A 329 -17.99 -2.21 11.00
N ASP A 330 -17.71 -2.28 9.71
CA ASP A 330 -18.26 -1.35 8.72
C ASP A 330 -19.78 -1.50 8.56
N ALA A 331 -20.33 -2.72 8.68
CA ALA A 331 -21.77 -2.95 8.70
C ALA A 331 -22.45 -2.31 9.94
N ARG A 332 -21.81 -2.38 11.12
CA ARG A 332 -22.30 -1.69 12.32
C ARG A 332 -22.25 -0.17 12.15
N ASN A 333 -21.13 0.36 11.67
CA ASN A 333 -21.00 1.79 11.38
C ASN A 333 -22.07 2.27 10.40
N ALA A 334 -22.29 1.54 9.29
CA ALA A 334 -23.30 1.88 8.31
C ALA A 334 -24.73 1.86 8.88
N ARG A 335 -25.05 0.90 9.77
CA ARG A 335 -26.32 0.88 10.49
C ARG A 335 -26.49 2.13 11.38
N ASP A 336 -25.46 2.46 12.15
CA ASP A 336 -25.52 3.58 13.10
C ASP A 336 -25.65 4.92 12.33
N ARG A 337 -25.00 5.03 11.17
CA ARG A 337 -25.13 6.18 10.27
C ARG A 337 -26.49 6.29 9.60
N ALA A 338 -27.07 5.16 9.16
CA ALA A 338 -28.45 5.15 8.65
C ALA A 338 -29.43 5.65 9.71
N ALA A 339 -29.28 5.21 10.97
CA ALA A 339 -30.11 5.66 12.08
C ALA A 339 -29.95 7.16 12.36
N TYR A 340 -28.72 7.67 12.32
CA TYR A 340 -28.44 9.10 12.45
C TYR A 340 -29.18 9.93 11.39
N TRP A 341 -29.06 9.57 10.11
CA TRP A 341 -29.73 10.31 9.04
C TRP A 341 -31.24 10.18 9.07
N GLN A 342 -31.76 9.03 9.50
CA GLN A 342 -33.20 8.87 9.75
C GLN A 342 -33.67 9.81 10.87
N GLN A 343 -32.88 10.02 11.91
CA GLN A 343 -33.19 11.00 12.96
C GLN A 343 -33.20 12.42 12.41
N VAL A 344 -32.24 12.80 11.57
CA VAL A 344 -32.21 14.13 10.92
C VAL A 344 -33.48 14.37 10.10
N VAL A 345 -33.95 13.37 9.35
CA VAL A 345 -35.22 13.45 8.63
C VAL A 345 -36.40 13.65 9.58
N THR A 346 -36.48 12.85 10.65
CA THR A 346 -37.55 12.95 11.65
C THR A 346 -37.57 14.32 12.33
N ASP A 347 -36.41 14.85 12.72
CA ASP A 347 -36.28 16.15 13.38
C ASP A 347 -36.71 17.29 12.44
N ALA A 348 -36.33 17.21 11.16
CA ALA A 348 -36.72 18.21 10.16
C ALA A 348 -38.23 18.21 9.89
N LEU A 349 -38.86 17.03 9.79
CA LEU A 349 -40.31 16.92 9.64
C LEU A 349 -41.07 17.41 10.89
N ALA A 350 -40.52 17.17 12.09
CA ALA A 350 -41.11 17.69 13.32
C ALA A 350 -41.03 19.23 13.39
N ALA A 351 -39.92 19.82 12.92
CA ALA A 351 -39.77 21.28 12.83
C ALA A 351 -40.70 21.89 11.78
N GLU A 352 -40.85 21.24 10.62
CA GLU A 352 -41.81 21.62 9.59
C GLU A 352 -43.25 21.67 10.14
N GLU A 353 -43.69 20.59 10.79
CA GLU A 353 -45.04 20.50 11.37
C GLU A 353 -45.27 21.55 12.46
N HIS A 354 -44.26 21.82 13.28
CA HIS A 354 -44.38 22.79 14.37
C HIS A 354 -44.54 24.24 13.88
N ILE A 355 -43.91 24.59 12.75
CA ILE A 355 -43.88 25.96 12.23
C ILE A 355 -45.02 26.23 11.25
N ARG A 356 -45.58 25.17 10.64
CA ARG A 356 -46.65 25.27 9.66
C ARG A 356 -47.84 26.07 10.24
N PRO A 357 -48.35 27.08 9.51
CA PRO A 357 -49.50 27.84 9.98
C PRO A 357 -50.77 26.97 10.00
N ASP A 358 -51.61 27.13 11.02
CA ASP A 358 -52.92 26.44 11.09
C ASP A 358 -53.75 26.74 9.83
N GLU A 359 -54.22 25.69 9.16
CA GLU A 359 -55.20 25.82 8.08
C GLU A 359 -56.54 26.32 8.67
N ILE A 360 -57.00 27.50 8.24
CA ILE A 360 -58.30 28.08 8.63
C ILE A 360 -59.44 27.43 7.85
#